data_AF-A0A2M7T6N3-F1
#
_entry.id   AF-A0A2M7T6N3-F1
#
_cell.length_a   1.000
_cell.length_b   1.000
_cell.length_c   1.000
_cell.angle_alpha   90.00
_cell.angle_beta   90.00
_cell.angle_gamma   90.00
#
_symmetry.space_group_name_H-M   'P 1'
#
loop_
_entity.id
_entity.type
_entity.pdbx_description
1 polymer ?
#
loop_
_entity_poly.entity_id
_entity_poly.type
_entity_poly.pdbx_seq_one_letter_code
_entity_poly.pdbx_strand_id
1 'polypeptide(L)' 'ACSGGLFGNTPVTGTGVDEFIGVDLYIPGCPPSPRAILRSILALRSGTI' A
#
# COMPACT_ATOMS: atom_id res chain seq x y z
N ALA A 1 1.26 2.92 5.36
CA ALA A 1 0.82 2.96 3.95
C ALA A 1 -0.51 2.22 3.78
N CYS A 2 -0.54 0.88 3.83
CA CYS A 2 -1.80 0.14 3.66
C CYS A 2 -2.72 0.16 4.89
N SER A 3 -2.17 -0.01 6.10
CA SER A 3 -2.98 -0.17 7.33
C SER A 3 -2.35 0.49 8.58
N GLY A 4 -1.43 1.44 8.40
CA GLY A 4 -0.60 1.97 9.49
C GLY A 4 0.47 0.98 10.01
N GLY A 5 0.25 -0.32 9.83
CA GLY A 5 1.21 -1.38 10.09
C GLY A 5 1.57 -1.50 11.57
N LEU A 6 2.83 -1.83 11.86
CA LEU A 6 3.35 -1.97 13.23
C LEU A 6 3.10 -0.74 14.11
N PHE A 7 3.06 0.45 13.51
CA PHE A 7 2.90 1.71 14.22
C PHE A 7 1.50 2.32 14.04
N GLY A 8 0.51 1.59 13.53
CA GLY A 8 -0.84 2.11 13.31
C GLY A 8 -1.64 2.32 14.60
N ASN A 9 -2.81 2.95 14.50
CA ASN A 9 -3.76 3.20 15.60
C ASN A 9 -3.19 4.03 16.76
N THR A 10 -2.30 4.98 16.47
CA THR A 10 -1.83 5.94 17.48
C THR A 10 -2.28 7.35 17.11
N PRO A 11 -2.35 8.30 18.07
CA PRO A 11 -2.76 9.67 17.79
C PRO A 11 -1.88 10.41 16.77
N VAL A 12 -0.66 9.90 16.54
CA VAL A 12 0.33 10.50 15.63
C VAL A 12 0.46 9.73 14.31
N THR A 13 -0.20 8.59 14.15
CA THR A 13 -0.12 7.75 12.95
C THR A 13 -1.51 7.32 12.48
N GLY A 14 -1.82 7.60 11.21
CA GLY A 14 -3.06 7.19 10.58
C GLY A 14 -3.15 5.69 10.32
N THR A 15 -4.37 5.23 10.07
CA THR A 15 -4.71 3.84 9.77
C THR A 15 -4.48 3.47 8.32
N GLY A 16 -4.49 4.41 7.38
CA GLY A 16 -4.29 4.11 5.96
C GLY A 16 -4.00 5.38 5.19
N VAL A 17 -3.32 5.26 4.04
CA VAL A 17 -3.07 6.43 3.19
C VAL A 17 -4.32 6.84 2.39
N ASP A 18 -5.27 5.91 2.22
CA ASP A 18 -6.59 6.12 1.62
C ASP A 18 -7.47 7.13 2.35
N GLU A 19 -7.23 7.36 3.63
CA GLU A 19 -7.92 8.40 4.39
C GLU A 19 -7.59 9.82 3.89
N PHE A 20 -6.47 9.97 3.16
CA PHE A 20 -5.95 11.27 2.73
C PHE A 20 -5.97 11.45 1.20
N ILE A 21 -5.70 10.38 0.45
CA ILE A 21 -5.66 10.39 -1.02
C ILE A 21 -6.24 9.11 -1.60
N GLY A 22 -6.82 9.18 -2.80
CA GLY A 22 -7.27 7.98 -3.52
C GLY A 22 -6.10 7.04 -3.80
N VAL A 23 -6.31 5.74 -3.55
CA VAL A 23 -5.30 4.70 -3.80
C VAL A 23 -5.74 3.80 -4.94
N ASP A 24 -4.92 3.73 -6.00
CA ASP A 24 -5.20 2.90 -7.18
C ASP A 24 -4.90 1.42 -6.95
N LEU A 25 -3.87 1.11 -6.15
CA LEU A 25 -3.40 -0.25 -5.93
C LEU A 25 -2.69 -0.41 -4.57
N TYR A 26 -2.99 -1.47 -3.85
CA TYR A 26 -2.30 -1.86 -2.62
C TYR A 26 -1.31 -3.01 -2.84
N ILE A 27 -0.14 -2.91 -2.20
CA ILE A 27 0.89 -3.96 -2.21
C ILE A 27 1.14 -4.41 -0.76
N PRO A 28 0.48 -5.47 -0.28
CA PRO A 28 0.65 -5.92 1.10
C PRO A 28 2.04 -6.51 1.34
N GLY A 29 2.62 -6.19 2.51
CA GLY A 29 3.85 -6.80 3.00
C GLY A 29 4.57 -5.97 4.05
N CYS A 30 5.44 -6.61 4.83
CA CYS A 30 6.28 -5.97 5.84
C CYS A 30 7.66 -6.67 5.93
N PRO A 31 8.57 -6.42 4.96
CA PRO A 31 8.35 -5.68 3.71
C PRO A 31 7.72 -6.56 2.62
N PRO A 32 7.04 -5.98 1.62
CA PRO A 32 6.62 -6.74 0.44
C PRO A 32 7.84 -7.27 -0.32
N SER A 33 7.73 -8.46 -0.90
CA SER A 33 8.83 -9.03 -1.68
C SER A 33 9.15 -8.14 -2.91
N PRO A 34 10.42 -8.07 -3.34
CA PRO A 34 10.77 -7.31 -4.55
C PRO A 34 9.97 -7.74 -5.79
N ARG A 35 9.67 -9.04 -5.91
CA ARG A 35 8.85 -9.57 -7.01
C ARG A 35 7.41 -9.09 -6.96
N ALA A 36 6.84 -8.94 -5.75
CA ALA A 36 5.50 -8.39 -5.58
C ALA A 36 5.45 -6.92 -6.03
N ILE A 37 6.45 -6.12 -5.62
CA ILE A 37 6.55 -4.71 -6.03
C ILE A 37 6.60 -4.60 -7.56
N LEU A 38 7.48 -5.36 -8.23
CA LEU A 38 7.62 -5.32 -9.69
C LEU A 38 6.33 -5.74 -10.42
N ARG A 39 5.65 -6.78 -9.92
CA ARG A 39 4.37 -7.23 -10.48
C ARG A 39 3.30 -6.16 -10.37
N SER A 40 3.21 -5.51 -9.22
CA SER A 40 2.24 -4.45 -8.96
C SER A 40 2.46 -3.21 -9.85
N ILE A 41 3.72 -2.84 -10.12
CA ILE A 41 4.04 -1.75 -11.07
C ILE A 41 3.55 -2.10 -12.49
N LEU A 42 3.79 -3.35 -12.92
CA LEU A 42 3.32 -3.82 -14.24
C LEU A 42 1.79 -3.86 -14.31
N ALA A 43 1.13 -4.36 -13.26
CA ALA A 43 -0.33 -4.40 -13.16
C ALA A 43 -0.95 -3.01 -13.27
N LEU A 44 -0.40 -2.03 -12.55
CA LEU A 44 -0.82 -0.63 -12.59
C LEU A 44 -0.68 -0.04 -14.00
N ARG A 45 0.45 -0.28 -14.68
CA ARG A 45 0.66 0.18 -16.06
C ARG A 45 -0.32 -0.48 -17.04
N SER A 46 -0.60 -1.77 -16.88
CA SER A 46 -1.44 -2.55 -17.79
C SER A 46 -2.94 -2.35 -17.57
N GLY A 47 -3.36 -1.55 -16.59
CA GLY A 47 -4.77 -1.34 -16.25
C GLY A 47 -5.45 -2.60 -15.69
N THR A 48 -4.66 -3.57 -15.22
CA THR A 48 -5.16 -4.79 -14.56
C THR A 48 -5.05 -4.57 -13.05
N ILE A 49 -5.96 -3.76 -12.51
CA ILE A 49 -6.06 -3.46 -11.09
C ILE A 49 -7.17 -4.29 -10.42
#